data_AF-A0A9D5WF94-F1
#
_entry.id   AF-A0A9D5WF94-F1
#
_cell.length_a   1.000
_cell.length_b   1.000
_cell.length_c   1.000
_cell.angle_alpha   90.00
_cell.angle_beta   90.00
_cell.angle_gamma   90.00
#
_symmetry.space_group_name_H-M   'P 1'
#
loop_
_entity.id
_entity.type
_entity.pdbx_description
1 polymer ?
#
loop_
_entity_poly.entity_id
_entity_poly.type
_entity_poly.pdbx_seq_one_letter_code
_entity_poly.pdbx_strand_id
1 'polypeptide(L)'
;MSQPEKVLMIADSITVGELAEALNLPVTQLVGELFKNGIVATINQRIDFETAQIIVEELKIAVQLKRKEVNSAPVQHLHKPSAKASLRPPIVAVMGHVDHGKTTLLDTILGMKTVASEAGGITQHISAYQTKRGDRVITLLDTPGHEAFAALRQHGAVLTDVVVIVVAADDGVMPQTVEAIKFARNANAKIVVAINKIDKEGANIDRVKAQLASEYQLNPEEWGGDTIMVPISAKTGENIDKLLDMVLLVADMEELKADTDVPAEGLVIEAHMEKGRGSVVNLLVEQGQLKPSHFLVAGTSYGKVRTLANFRGEALKLAGPSTPVTVTGFKELPQFGDVFTVVKNEKIARAQVEQAKIEAERQAASTNVTGADLLKMMTQKHDSEEFDVIVKADVQGSLASVMDSLRLVDTGGAIDLRIIGSGVGNINESDVRLADSSNAIIYGFNVEIPPAVKRLASRDHVRVRTYKVIYELLDDARKNMEALLSPEVVETEVGVLEVKGIFRTMRDEVICGGEVTSGKVAPNLLVRVKRGGEQLAEVEVANVQRQQQEAKEVFEGEMCGLSLRTQKKLQLAIGDTLEFFTRELVRRTLN
;
A
#
# COMPACT_ATOMS: atom_id res chain seq x y z
N MET A 1 39.07 32.54 11.29
CA MET A 1 38.49 32.41 9.94
C MET A 1 37.70 31.11 9.93
N SER A 2 36.39 31.21 10.14
CA SER A 2 35.45 30.09 10.08
C SER A 2 35.41 29.56 8.65
N GLN A 3 35.66 28.26 8.47
CA GLN A 3 35.48 27.59 7.19
C GLN A 3 34.00 27.72 6.76
N PRO A 4 33.70 27.93 5.47
CA PRO A 4 32.32 28.02 5.02
C PRO A 4 31.62 26.67 5.27
N GLU A 5 30.53 26.67 6.04
CA GLU A 5 29.66 25.50 6.21
C GLU A 5 29.16 25.07 4.84
N LYS A 6 29.52 23.87 4.40
CA LYS A 6 29.08 23.33 3.12
C LYS A 6 27.67 22.80 3.32
N VAL A 7 26.67 23.50 2.80
CA VAL A 7 25.27 23.06 2.88
C VAL A 7 25.00 22.04 1.77
N LEU A 8 24.45 20.88 2.12
CA LEU A 8 24.15 19.81 1.19
C LEU A 8 22.65 19.49 1.22
N MET A 9 22.01 19.53 0.04
CA MET A 9 20.57 19.30 -0.08
C MET A 9 20.29 17.83 -0.41
N ILE A 10 19.57 17.13 0.46
CA ILE A 10 19.19 15.72 0.31
C ILE A 10 17.67 15.55 0.35
N ALA A 11 17.10 14.63 -0.43
CA ALA A 11 15.65 14.34 -0.36
C ALA A 11 15.27 13.70 1.00
N ASP A 12 13.97 13.43 1.23
CA ASP A 12 13.49 12.82 2.49
C ASP A 12 14.12 11.44 2.77
N SER A 13 14.62 10.77 1.73
CA SER A 13 15.51 9.62 1.86
C SER A 13 16.66 9.71 0.87
N ILE A 14 17.83 9.19 1.26
CA ILE A 14 19.03 9.11 0.44
C ILE A 14 19.65 7.73 0.59
N THR A 15 20.26 7.17 -0.46
CA THR A 15 21.00 5.92 -0.30
C THR A 15 22.33 6.16 0.42
N VAL A 16 22.84 5.15 1.13
CA VAL A 16 24.15 5.22 1.78
C VAL A 16 25.27 5.56 0.78
N GLY A 17 25.20 5.00 -0.44
CA GLY A 17 26.14 5.31 -1.52
C GLY A 17 26.10 6.77 -1.96
N GLU A 18 24.90 7.32 -2.22
CA GLU A 18 24.73 8.72 -2.61
C GLU A 18 25.16 9.68 -1.50
N LEU A 19 24.87 9.36 -0.24
CA LEU A 19 25.30 10.17 0.91
C LEU A 19 26.83 10.16 1.05
N ALA A 20 27.47 9.00 0.88
CA ALA A 20 28.93 8.89 0.92
C ALA A 20 29.60 9.71 -0.20
N GLU A 21 29.06 9.65 -1.42
CA GLU A 21 29.55 10.43 -2.55
C GLU A 21 29.35 11.94 -2.34
N ALA A 22 28.19 12.34 -1.82
CA ALA A 22 27.85 13.73 -1.51
C ALA A 22 28.76 14.32 -0.41
N LEU A 23 29.09 13.52 0.59
CA LEU A 23 30.02 13.88 1.67
C LEU A 23 31.49 13.71 1.27
N ASN A 24 31.77 13.15 0.09
CA ASN A 24 33.10 12.81 -0.41
C ASN A 24 33.88 11.89 0.55
N LEU A 25 33.20 10.85 1.04
CA LEU A 25 33.74 9.84 1.95
C LEU A 25 33.73 8.45 1.31
N PRO A 26 34.62 7.54 1.73
CA PRO A 26 34.50 6.13 1.42
C PRO A 26 33.20 5.54 2.00
N VAL A 27 32.44 4.81 1.16
CA VAL A 27 31.19 4.14 1.57
C VAL A 27 31.39 3.25 2.80
N THR A 28 32.53 2.57 2.88
CA THR A 28 32.89 1.68 4.01
C THR A 28 32.94 2.42 5.34
N GLN A 29 33.33 3.70 5.35
CA GLN A 29 33.37 4.52 6.55
C GLN A 29 31.95 4.90 7.01
N LEU A 30 31.07 5.26 6.06
CA LEU A 30 29.69 5.62 6.35
C LEU A 30 28.86 4.41 6.83
N VAL A 31 29.05 3.25 6.19
CA VAL A 31 28.46 1.96 6.62
C VAL A 31 28.94 1.58 8.03
N GLY A 32 30.23 1.78 8.32
CA GLY A 32 30.79 1.53 9.64
C GLY A 32 30.18 2.40 10.73
N GLU A 33 29.85 3.67 10.44
CA GLU A 33 29.23 4.58 11.40
C GLU A 33 27.74 4.28 11.62
N LEU A 34 27.02 3.92 10.54
CA LEU A 34 25.66 3.41 10.62
C LEU A 34 25.59 2.16 11.52
N PHE A 35 26.54 1.24 11.35
CA PHE A 35 26.61 0.02 12.17
C PHE A 35 26.84 0.32 13.66
N LYS A 36 27.70 1.28 14.01
CA LYS A 36 27.90 1.71 15.41
C LYS A 36 26.64 2.30 16.04
N ASN A 37 25.81 2.95 15.23
CA ASN A 37 24.51 3.48 15.63
C ASN A 37 23.38 2.43 15.58
N GLY A 38 23.73 1.15 15.43
CA GLY A 38 22.78 0.02 15.44
C GLY A 38 22.04 -0.20 14.13
N ILE A 39 22.44 0.49 13.06
CA ILE A 39 21.79 0.42 11.75
C ILE A 39 22.65 -0.42 10.81
N VAL A 40 22.20 -1.64 10.53
CA VAL A 40 22.83 -2.51 9.53
C VAL A 40 22.37 -2.04 8.15
N ALA A 41 23.25 -1.36 7.42
CA ALA A 41 22.95 -0.79 6.12
C ALA A 41 23.92 -1.23 5.01
N THR A 42 23.41 -1.52 3.82
CA THR A 42 24.21 -1.77 2.61
C THR A 42 24.32 -0.50 1.75
N ILE A 43 25.24 -0.47 0.78
CA ILE A 43 25.49 0.71 -0.08
C ILE A 43 24.22 1.26 -0.77
N ASN A 44 23.28 0.38 -1.13
CA ASN A 44 22.05 0.74 -1.84
C ASN A 44 20.87 0.97 -0.90
N GLN A 45 21.05 0.78 0.41
CA GLN A 45 19.98 0.94 1.37
C GLN A 45 19.67 2.43 1.54
N ARG A 46 18.38 2.76 1.52
CA ARG A 46 17.89 4.11 1.80
C ARG A 46 17.84 4.34 3.29
N ILE A 47 18.33 5.49 3.70
CA ILE A 47 18.19 6.01 5.06
C ILE A 47 17.39 7.31 4.99
N ASP A 48 16.60 7.57 6.02
CA ASP A 48 15.82 8.80 6.14
C ASP A 48 16.71 10.01 6.47
N PHE A 49 16.15 11.20 6.28
CA PHE A 49 16.84 12.46 6.53
C PHE A 49 17.39 12.55 7.96
N GLU A 50 16.58 12.16 8.94
CA GLU A 50 16.91 12.18 10.36
C GLU A 50 18.12 11.29 10.66
N THR A 51 18.14 10.06 10.15
CA THR A 51 19.29 9.15 10.30
C THR A 51 20.52 9.73 9.59
N ALA A 52 20.38 10.23 8.37
CA ALA A 52 21.49 10.84 7.64
C ALA A 52 22.08 12.05 8.41
N GLN A 53 21.23 12.87 9.03
CA GLN A 53 21.64 14.00 9.85
C GLN A 53 22.45 13.57 11.08
N ILE A 54 21.94 12.59 11.83
CA ILE A 54 22.63 12.05 13.01
C ILE A 54 24.03 11.56 12.63
N ILE A 55 24.14 10.80 11.54
CA ILE A 55 25.44 10.24 11.10
C ILE A 55 26.42 11.34 10.66
N VAL A 56 25.95 12.40 9.99
CA VAL A 56 26.82 13.53 9.60
C VAL A 56 27.33 14.31 10.82
N GLU A 57 26.47 14.49 11.84
CA GLU A 57 26.85 15.12 13.11
C GLU A 57 27.89 14.28 13.87
N GLU A 58 27.69 12.96 13.93
CA GLU A 58 28.59 11.99 14.58
C GLU A 58 29.98 11.95 13.93
N LEU A 59 30.01 12.04 12.58
CA LEU A 59 31.24 12.10 11.79
C LEU A 59 32.01 13.42 11.94
N LYS A 60 31.44 14.42 12.66
CA LYS A 60 32.03 15.75 12.92
C LYS A 60 32.46 16.48 11.64
N ILE A 61 31.69 16.31 10.57
CA ILE A 61 31.95 16.96 9.29
C ILE A 61 31.26 18.32 9.28
N ALA A 62 31.94 19.35 8.78
CA ALA A 62 31.39 20.71 8.63
C ALA A 62 30.40 20.81 7.44
N VAL A 63 29.43 19.88 7.38
CA VAL A 63 28.36 19.83 6.38
C VAL A 63 27.03 19.89 7.10
N GLN A 64 26.18 20.87 6.76
CA GLN A 64 24.79 20.88 7.19
C GLN A 64 23.93 20.23 6.11
N LEU A 65 23.23 19.16 6.48
CA LEU A 65 22.19 18.59 5.64
C LEU A 65 20.96 19.50 5.72
N LYS A 66 20.45 19.91 4.56
CA LYS A 66 19.12 20.51 4.44
C LYS A 66 18.26 19.59 3.59
N ARG A 67 16.97 19.52 3.92
CA ARG A 67 16.02 18.87 3.02
C ARG A 67 16.04 19.62 1.70
N LYS A 68 16.39 18.90 0.64
CA LYS A 68 16.02 19.26 -0.71
C LYS A 68 14.51 19.27 -0.65
N GLU A 69 13.92 20.45 -0.78
CA GLU A 69 12.52 20.55 -1.14
C GLU A 69 12.41 19.77 -2.46
N VAL A 70 11.98 18.52 -2.35
CA VAL A 70 11.42 17.85 -3.50
C VAL A 70 10.30 18.80 -3.86
N ASN A 71 10.37 19.36 -5.06
CA ASN A 71 9.18 19.87 -5.72
C ASN A 71 8.24 18.66 -6.02
N SER A 72 7.94 17.81 -5.03
CA SER A 72 6.54 17.57 -4.73
C SER A 72 6.09 18.93 -4.27
N ALA A 73 5.65 19.76 -5.22
CA ALA A 73 4.95 20.99 -4.87
C ALA A 73 4.03 20.59 -3.73
N PRO A 74 4.16 21.19 -2.53
CA PRO A 74 3.10 21.04 -1.56
C PRO A 74 1.87 21.49 -2.35
N VAL A 75 0.90 20.60 -2.54
CA VAL A 75 -0.40 20.95 -3.13
C VAL A 75 -1.18 21.82 -2.13
N GLN A 76 -0.49 22.54 -1.25
CA GLN A 76 -1.00 23.77 -0.68
C GLN A 76 -0.71 24.88 -1.68
N HIS A 77 -1.61 25.03 -2.64
CA HIS A 77 -1.85 26.33 -3.23
C HIS A 77 -2.31 27.25 -2.10
N LEU A 78 -1.36 27.87 -1.39
CA LEU A 78 -1.59 29.05 -0.57
C LEU A 78 -1.94 30.22 -1.50
N HIS A 79 -3.07 30.12 -2.21
CA HIS A 79 -3.75 31.32 -2.67
C HIS A 79 -4.12 32.05 -1.39
N LYS A 80 -3.32 33.06 -1.04
CA LYS A 80 -3.70 34.00 0.00
C LYS A 80 -5.01 34.63 -0.47
N PRO A 81 -6.13 34.46 0.27
CA PRO A 81 -7.40 35.02 -0.14
C PRO A 81 -7.22 36.52 -0.36
N SER A 82 -7.74 37.03 -1.48
CA SER A 82 -7.67 38.47 -1.72
C SER A 82 -8.48 39.24 -0.68
N ALA A 83 -8.28 40.55 -0.59
CA ALA A 83 -9.11 41.40 0.26
C ALA A 83 -10.62 41.35 -0.12
N LYS A 84 -10.96 40.83 -1.30
CA LYS A 84 -12.34 40.64 -1.78
C LYS A 84 -12.85 39.21 -1.57
N ALA A 85 -12.06 38.31 -0.99
CA ALA A 85 -12.46 36.93 -0.77
C ALA A 85 -13.65 36.87 0.19
N SER A 86 -14.63 36.04 -0.17
CA SER A 86 -15.83 35.82 0.63
C SER A 86 -15.70 34.55 1.45
N LEU A 87 -16.45 34.46 2.55
CA LEU A 87 -16.57 33.22 3.32
C LEU A 87 -17.06 32.08 2.42
N ARG A 88 -16.47 30.90 2.59
CA ARG A 88 -16.85 29.68 1.87
C ARG A 88 -17.29 28.57 2.82
N PRO A 89 -18.09 27.60 2.34
CA PRO A 89 -18.38 26.38 3.11
C PRO A 89 -17.11 25.63 3.52
N PRO A 90 -17.06 25.01 4.72
CA PRO A 90 -15.97 24.11 5.06
C PRO A 90 -16.06 22.82 4.25
N ILE A 91 -14.90 22.31 3.84
CA ILE A 91 -14.71 20.98 3.28
C ILE A 91 -14.26 20.06 4.42
N VAL A 92 -15.03 19.01 4.67
CA VAL A 92 -14.91 18.16 5.85
C VAL A 92 -14.72 16.72 5.43
N ALA A 93 -13.57 16.11 5.72
CA ALA A 93 -13.38 14.68 5.50
C ALA A 93 -13.78 13.88 6.72
N VAL A 94 -14.40 12.73 6.49
CA VAL A 94 -14.71 11.75 7.55
C VAL A 94 -13.71 10.60 7.43
N MET A 95 -12.87 10.42 8.45
CA MET A 95 -11.80 9.43 8.51
C MET A 95 -11.89 8.56 9.76
N GLY A 96 -11.20 7.43 9.78
CA GLY A 96 -11.21 6.50 10.90
C GLY A 96 -11.12 5.04 10.48
N HIS A 97 -11.01 4.14 11.46
CA HIS A 97 -10.87 2.71 11.23
C HIS A 97 -12.09 2.06 10.56
N VAL A 98 -11.88 0.90 9.96
CA VAL A 98 -12.95 0.06 9.38
C VAL A 98 -14.00 -0.24 10.47
N ASP A 99 -15.27 -0.30 10.10
CA ASP A 99 -16.40 -0.57 11.03
C ASP A 99 -16.60 0.40 12.20
N HIS A 100 -15.91 1.55 12.22
CA HIS A 100 -16.19 2.62 13.17
C HIS A 100 -17.43 3.46 12.81
N GLY A 101 -18.10 3.15 11.68
CA GLY A 101 -19.37 3.77 11.30
C GLY A 101 -19.27 5.11 10.56
N LYS A 102 -18.18 5.34 9.80
CA LYS A 102 -17.99 6.54 8.95
C LYS A 102 -19.12 6.70 7.93
N THR A 103 -19.36 5.67 7.12
CA THR A 103 -20.41 5.64 6.09
C THR A 103 -21.79 5.76 6.72
N THR A 104 -22.01 5.13 7.89
CA THR A 104 -23.26 5.28 8.65
C THR A 104 -23.46 6.72 9.15
N LEU A 105 -22.39 7.38 9.60
CA LEU A 105 -22.46 8.79 10.01
C LEU A 105 -22.85 9.68 8.82
N LEU A 106 -22.22 9.47 7.66
CA LEU A 106 -22.54 10.20 6.44
C LEU A 106 -23.97 9.93 5.96
N ASP A 107 -24.40 8.67 5.95
CA ASP A 107 -25.78 8.26 5.64
C ASP A 107 -26.79 9.01 6.50
N THR A 108 -26.56 9.05 7.81
CA THR A 108 -27.45 9.74 8.75
C THR A 108 -27.43 11.26 8.57
N ILE A 109 -26.27 11.86 8.28
CA ILE A 109 -26.16 13.30 7.97
C ILE A 109 -26.88 13.65 6.65
N LEU A 110 -26.79 12.79 5.64
CA LEU A 110 -27.31 13.03 4.30
C LEU A 110 -28.77 12.56 4.14
N GLY A 111 -29.30 11.81 5.10
CA GLY A 111 -30.62 11.17 4.99
C GLY A 111 -30.66 10.10 3.89
N MET A 112 -29.52 9.46 3.62
CA MET A 112 -29.35 8.44 2.57
C MET A 112 -29.10 7.05 3.20
N LYS A 113 -29.22 6.00 2.39
CA LYS A 113 -28.90 4.62 2.80
C LYS A 113 -27.92 4.01 1.80
N THR A 114 -26.65 4.40 1.89
CA THR A 114 -25.59 4.03 0.95
C THR A 114 -24.92 2.71 1.38
N VAL A 115 -24.83 2.44 2.69
CA VAL A 115 -24.24 1.21 3.26
C VAL A 115 -24.89 -0.08 2.73
N ALA A 116 -26.17 -0.04 2.36
CA ALA A 116 -26.89 -1.22 1.86
C ALA A 116 -26.59 -1.57 0.39
N SER A 117 -26.00 -0.64 -0.38
CA SER A 117 -25.77 -0.80 -1.83
C SER A 117 -24.32 -1.10 -2.22
N GLU A 118 -23.35 -0.85 -1.35
CA GLU A 118 -21.93 -1.09 -1.64
C GLU A 118 -21.54 -2.56 -1.45
N ALA A 119 -20.82 -3.13 -2.43
CA ALA A 119 -20.36 -4.51 -2.37
C ALA A 119 -19.37 -4.71 -1.22
N GLY A 120 -19.57 -5.75 -0.42
CA GLY A 120 -18.74 -6.03 0.76
C GLY A 120 -19.03 -5.13 1.98
N GLY A 121 -20.02 -4.23 1.91
CA GLY A 121 -20.42 -3.37 3.03
C GLY A 121 -19.39 -2.30 3.41
N ILE A 122 -18.44 -1.99 2.51
CA ILE A 122 -17.38 -1.01 2.73
C ILE A 122 -17.37 0.06 1.62
N THR A 123 -16.99 1.27 1.98
CA THR A 123 -16.75 2.39 1.06
C THR A 123 -15.42 2.22 0.35
N GLN A 124 -15.45 2.18 -0.98
CA GLN A 124 -14.29 1.91 -1.84
C GLN A 124 -13.96 3.08 -2.80
N HIS A 125 -14.82 4.10 -2.84
CA HIS A 125 -14.69 5.31 -3.67
C HIS A 125 -14.62 6.55 -2.78
N ILE A 126 -13.92 7.60 -3.23
CA ILE A 126 -14.08 8.92 -2.61
C ILE A 126 -15.29 9.58 -3.25
N SER A 127 -16.22 10.00 -2.42
CA SER A 127 -17.41 10.73 -2.84
C SER A 127 -17.52 12.04 -2.08
N ALA A 128 -18.09 13.05 -2.74
CA ALA A 128 -18.28 14.37 -2.17
C ALA A 128 -19.75 14.77 -2.19
N TYR A 129 -20.24 15.20 -1.03
CA TYR A 129 -21.64 15.51 -0.78
C TYR A 129 -21.77 16.91 -0.18
N GLN A 130 -22.98 17.46 -0.23
CA GLN A 130 -23.30 18.68 0.52
C GLN A 130 -24.51 18.47 1.41
N THR A 131 -24.41 18.98 2.62
CA THR A 131 -25.54 19.10 3.56
C THR A 131 -25.68 20.55 4.01
N LYS A 132 -26.84 20.88 4.57
CA LYS A 132 -27.14 22.21 5.08
C LYS A 132 -27.52 22.12 6.56
N ARG A 133 -26.88 22.95 7.39
CA ARG A 133 -27.24 23.14 8.80
C ARG A 133 -27.68 24.60 8.98
N GLY A 134 -28.98 24.79 9.17
CA GLY A 134 -29.60 26.12 9.13
C GLY A 134 -29.42 26.79 7.76
N ASP A 135 -28.69 27.90 7.72
CA ASP A 135 -28.33 28.61 6.49
C ASP A 135 -26.93 28.33 5.96
N ARG A 136 -26.15 27.49 6.65
CA ARG A 136 -24.76 27.19 6.29
C ARG A 136 -24.66 25.84 5.58
N VAL A 137 -23.86 25.82 4.52
CA VAL A 137 -23.55 24.61 3.74
C VAL A 137 -22.28 23.98 4.30
N ILE A 138 -22.23 22.65 4.31
CA ILE A 138 -21.04 21.85 4.66
C ILE A 138 -20.81 20.89 3.51
N THR A 139 -19.57 20.83 3.02
CA THR A 139 -19.15 19.85 2.02
C THR A 139 -18.47 18.70 2.71
N LEU A 140 -18.97 17.48 2.49
CA LEU A 140 -18.49 16.27 3.14
C LEU A 140 -17.75 15.41 2.12
N LEU A 141 -16.53 14.98 2.45
CA LEU A 141 -15.76 13.99 1.71
C LEU A 141 -15.82 12.65 2.44
N ASP A 142 -16.39 11.66 1.77
CA ASP A 142 -16.36 10.27 2.21
C ASP A 142 -15.04 9.64 1.77
N THR A 143 -14.29 9.07 2.70
CA THR A 143 -12.99 8.44 2.42
C THR A 143 -13.01 6.96 2.81
N PRO A 144 -12.50 6.07 1.93
CA PRO A 144 -12.38 4.65 2.26
C PRO A 144 -11.57 4.42 3.53
N GLY A 145 -12.04 3.51 4.40
CA GLY A 145 -11.41 3.23 5.69
C GLY A 145 -10.25 2.22 5.68
N HIS A 146 -10.01 1.57 4.54
CA HIS A 146 -9.04 0.49 4.42
C HIS A 146 -7.66 1.01 4.00
N GLU A 147 -6.62 0.41 4.57
CA GLU A 147 -5.20 0.61 4.23
C GLU A 147 -4.86 0.61 2.72
N ALA A 148 -5.48 -0.25 1.90
CA ALA A 148 -5.25 -0.28 0.45
C ALA A 148 -5.62 1.05 -0.24
N PHE A 149 -6.42 1.89 0.43
CA PHE A 149 -6.82 3.22 -0.01
C PHE A 149 -6.13 4.34 0.80
N ALA A 150 -4.95 4.06 1.40
CA ALA A 150 -4.17 5.05 2.14
C ALA A 150 -3.85 6.29 1.29
N ALA A 151 -3.45 6.10 0.02
CA ALA A 151 -3.20 7.21 -0.91
C ALA A 151 -4.43 8.11 -1.05
N LEU A 152 -5.62 7.52 -1.21
CA LEU A 152 -6.88 8.24 -1.29
C LEU A 152 -7.16 9.04 -0.01
N ARG A 153 -6.91 8.47 1.18
CA ARG A 153 -7.06 9.19 2.46
C ARG A 153 -6.07 10.34 2.61
N GLN A 154 -4.80 10.15 2.24
CA GLN A 154 -3.79 11.19 2.30
C GLN A 154 -4.19 12.39 1.42
N HIS A 155 -4.59 12.14 0.19
CA HIS A 155 -5.07 13.19 -0.71
C HIS A 155 -6.37 13.83 -0.21
N GLY A 156 -7.30 13.02 0.32
CA GLY A 156 -8.52 13.52 0.96
C GLY A 156 -8.23 14.51 2.09
N ALA A 157 -7.22 14.25 2.93
CA ALA A 157 -6.84 15.16 4.02
C ALA A 157 -6.35 16.52 3.49
N VAL A 158 -5.55 16.51 2.42
CA VAL A 158 -5.01 17.75 1.79
C VAL A 158 -6.12 18.64 1.25
N LEU A 159 -7.24 18.07 0.82
CA LEU A 159 -8.41 18.79 0.30
C LEU A 159 -9.26 19.45 1.38
N THR A 160 -9.01 19.18 2.66
CA THR A 160 -9.99 19.43 3.72
C THR A 160 -9.54 20.50 4.70
N ASP A 161 -10.50 21.31 5.13
CA ASP A 161 -10.31 22.31 6.17
C ASP A 161 -10.40 21.66 7.56
N VAL A 162 -11.31 20.69 7.69
CA VAL A 162 -11.60 19.96 8.93
C VAL A 162 -11.63 18.46 8.65
N VAL A 163 -10.99 17.68 9.50
CA VAL A 163 -11.08 16.21 9.49
C VAL A 163 -11.85 15.76 10.72
N VAL A 164 -12.97 15.06 10.47
CA VAL A 164 -13.74 14.36 11.50
C VAL A 164 -13.19 12.94 11.64
N ILE A 165 -12.53 12.66 12.76
CA ILE A 165 -11.98 11.35 13.08
C ILE A 165 -13.02 10.56 13.87
N VAL A 166 -13.54 9.49 13.26
CA VAL A 166 -14.55 8.62 13.85
C VAL A 166 -13.88 7.48 14.61
N VAL A 167 -14.09 7.44 15.92
CA VAL A 167 -13.55 6.42 16.83
C VAL A 167 -14.70 5.71 17.53
N ALA A 168 -14.81 4.39 17.39
CA ALA A 168 -15.88 3.66 18.04
C ALA A 168 -15.61 3.52 19.55
N ALA A 169 -16.62 3.76 20.39
CA ALA A 169 -16.50 3.77 21.84
C ALA A 169 -16.26 2.38 22.44
N ASP A 170 -16.67 1.32 21.75
CA ASP A 170 -16.46 -0.09 22.10
C ASP A 170 -15.06 -0.59 21.72
N ASP A 171 -14.53 -0.14 20.56
CA ASP A 171 -13.23 -0.58 20.04
C ASP A 171 -12.06 0.27 20.54
N GLY A 172 -12.18 1.60 20.51
CA GLY A 172 -11.11 2.54 20.85
C GLY A 172 -10.20 2.90 19.68
N VAL A 173 -9.00 3.39 19.99
CA VAL A 173 -8.05 3.85 18.95
C VAL A 173 -7.37 2.65 18.27
N MET A 174 -7.49 2.59 16.95
CA MET A 174 -6.96 1.51 16.10
C MET A 174 -5.90 2.04 15.10
N PRO A 175 -5.05 1.20 14.47
CA PRO A 175 -3.95 1.65 13.61
C PRO A 175 -4.35 2.64 12.50
N GLN A 176 -5.46 2.41 11.81
CA GLN A 176 -5.98 3.30 10.75
C GLN A 176 -6.51 4.63 11.31
N THR A 177 -6.88 4.67 12.60
CA THR A 177 -7.19 5.91 13.31
C THR A 177 -5.91 6.73 13.52
N VAL A 178 -4.83 6.08 13.95
CA VAL A 178 -3.51 6.70 14.10
C VAL A 178 -3.02 7.28 12.78
N GLU A 179 -3.19 6.53 11.69
CA GLU A 179 -2.87 6.97 10.35
C GLU A 179 -3.71 8.19 9.91
N ALA A 180 -5.02 8.18 10.19
CA ALA A 180 -5.89 9.32 9.91
C ALA A 180 -5.46 10.59 10.69
N ILE A 181 -5.05 10.43 11.96
CA ILE A 181 -4.49 11.53 12.76
C ILE A 181 -3.22 12.08 12.10
N LYS A 182 -2.32 11.20 11.62
CA LYS A 182 -1.10 11.61 10.92
C LYS A 182 -1.42 12.38 9.63
N PHE A 183 -2.35 11.89 8.80
CA PHE A 183 -2.73 12.58 7.57
C PHE A 183 -3.36 13.95 7.83
N ALA A 184 -4.26 14.06 8.81
CA ALA A 184 -4.86 15.34 9.19
C ALA A 184 -3.79 16.35 9.65
N ARG A 185 -2.83 15.90 10.48
CA ARG A 185 -1.70 16.74 10.93
C ARG A 185 -0.81 17.18 9.77
N ASN A 186 -0.44 16.26 8.88
CA ASN A 186 0.40 16.56 7.72
C ASN A 186 -0.29 17.52 6.74
N ALA A 187 -1.61 17.44 6.63
CA ALA A 187 -2.42 18.35 5.82
C ALA A 187 -2.66 19.71 6.51
N ASN A 188 -2.27 19.87 7.78
CA ASN A 188 -2.59 21.03 8.61
C ASN A 188 -4.12 21.29 8.73
N ALA A 189 -4.92 20.22 8.66
CA ALA A 189 -6.36 20.28 8.83
C ALA A 189 -6.74 20.27 10.31
N LYS A 190 -7.85 20.94 10.67
CA LYS A 190 -8.35 20.91 12.06
C LYS A 190 -9.01 19.58 12.37
N ILE A 191 -8.70 19.02 13.53
CA ILE A 191 -9.22 17.72 13.93
C ILE A 191 -10.43 17.89 14.84
N VAL A 192 -11.54 17.26 14.48
CA VAL A 192 -12.70 17.05 15.35
C VAL A 192 -12.89 15.56 15.54
N VAL A 193 -13.07 15.09 16.77
CA VAL A 193 -13.25 13.66 17.05
C VAL A 193 -14.73 13.37 17.26
N ALA A 194 -15.25 12.40 16.52
CA ALA A 194 -16.57 11.83 16.71
C ALA A 194 -16.44 10.46 17.41
N ILE A 195 -16.79 10.39 18.69
CA ILE A 195 -16.76 9.14 19.46
C ILE A 195 -18.09 8.41 19.21
N ASN A 196 -18.08 7.43 18.33
CA ASN A 196 -19.27 6.78 17.78
C ASN A 196 -19.70 5.52 18.58
N LYS A 197 -20.90 5.01 18.30
CA LYS A 197 -21.50 3.80 18.92
C LYS A 197 -21.76 3.94 20.43
N ILE A 198 -22.12 5.14 20.90
CA ILE A 198 -22.49 5.36 22.31
C ILE A 198 -23.75 4.60 22.75
N ASP A 199 -24.53 4.09 21.78
CA ASP A 199 -25.72 3.27 22.01
C ASP A 199 -25.41 1.82 22.45
N LYS A 200 -24.16 1.37 22.37
CA LYS A 200 -23.76 0.02 22.79
C LYS A 200 -23.48 -0.05 24.29
N GLU A 201 -23.88 -1.16 24.92
CA GLU A 201 -23.63 -1.41 26.35
C GLU A 201 -22.12 -1.44 26.71
N GLY A 202 -21.26 -1.82 25.77
CA GLY A 202 -19.80 -1.83 25.94
C GLY A 202 -19.10 -0.50 25.62
N ALA A 203 -19.84 0.57 25.33
CA ALA A 203 -19.26 1.87 24.96
C ALA A 203 -18.54 2.51 26.16
N ASN A 204 -17.28 2.89 25.97
CA ASN A 204 -16.50 3.59 26.99
C ASN A 204 -15.86 4.86 26.42
N ILE A 205 -16.58 5.98 26.57
CA ILE A 205 -16.16 7.30 26.06
C ILE A 205 -14.89 7.79 26.74
N ASP A 206 -14.78 7.62 28.06
CA ASP A 206 -13.64 8.12 28.83
C ASP A 206 -12.34 7.40 28.47
N ARG A 207 -12.41 6.09 28.19
CA ARG A 207 -11.27 5.33 27.68
C ARG A 207 -10.75 5.90 26.36
N VAL A 208 -11.65 6.21 25.42
CA VAL A 208 -11.27 6.78 24.12
C VAL A 208 -10.65 8.17 24.28
N LYS A 209 -11.28 9.04 25.10
CA LYS A 209 -10.72 10.37 25.42
C LYS A 209 -9.33 10.27 26.03
N ALA A 210 -9.13 9.36 26.99
CA ALA A 210 -7.84 9.14 27.64
C ALA A 210 -6.78 8.69 26.64
N GLN A 211 -7.06 7.69 25.79
CA GLN A 211 -6.12 7.20 24.77
C GLN A 211 -5.71 8.31 23.79
N LEU A 212 -6.67 9.07 23.26
CA LEU A 212 -6.42 10.17 22.32
C LEU A 212 -5.56 11.27 22.94
N ALA A 213 -5.81 11.62 24.20
CA ALA A 213 -5.04 12.62 24.93
C ALA A 213 -3.60 12.14 25.23
N SER A 214 -3.46 10.95 25.82
CA SER A 214 -2.17 10.48 26.34
C SER A 214 -1.20 10.03 25.25
N GLU A 215 -1.69 9.34 24.22
CA GLU A 215 -0.83 8.74 23.20
C GLU A 215 -0.68 9.61 21.95
N TYR A 216 -1.71 10.41 21.63
CA TYR A 216 -1.78 11.14 20.36
C TYR A 216 -1.85 12.66 20.54
N GLN A 217 -1.67 13.20 21.76
CA GLN A 217 -1.72 14.64 22.06
C GLN A 217 -3.01 15.34 21.56
N LEU A 218 -4.13 14.63 21.47
CA LEU A 218 -5.43 15.20 21.18
C LEU A 218 -6.17 15.41 22.50
N ASN A 219 -5.94 16.57 23.13
CA ASN A 219 -6.49 16.86 24.45
C ASN A 219 -7.93 17.39 24.34
N PRO A 220 -8.92 16.78 25.01
CA PRO A 220 -10.29 17.26 24.99
C PRO A 220 -10.44 18.67 25.58
N GLU A 221 -11.33 19.49 25.01
CA GLU A 221 -11.67 20.82 25.56
C GLU A 221 -12.13 20.78 27.02
N GLU A 222 -12.85 19.73 27.41
CA GLU A 222 -13.31 19.51 28.79
C GLU A 222 -12.16 19.39 29.80
N TRP A 223 -10.95 19.04 29.34
CA TRP A 223 -9.74 18.92 30.15
C TRP A 223 -8.79 20.12 29.94
N GLY A 224 -9.28 21.20 29.32
CA GLY A 224 -8.49 22.39 29.00
C GLY A 224 -7.63 22.25 27.73
N GLY A 225 -7.91 21.24 26.90
CA GLY A 225 -7.28 21.08 25.59
C GLY A 225 -7.94 21.90 24.48
N ASP A 226 -7.54 21.64 23.24
CA ASP A 226 -7.99 22.32 22.02
C ASP A 226 -8.76 21.41 21.05
N THR A 227 -8.84 20.11 21.36
CA THR A 227 -9.49 19.13 20.48
C THR A 227 -10.95 18.96 20.87
N ILE A 228 -11.85 19.27 19.94
CA ILE A 228 -13.27 19.02 20.10
C ILE A 228 -13.54 17.51 19.99
N MET A 229 -14.16 16.94 21.02
CA MET A 229 -14.59 15.54 21.03
C MET A 229 -16.09 15.45 21.29
N VAL A 230 -16.85 14.93 20.33
CA VAL A 230 -18.31 14.82 20.40
C VAL A 230 -18.71 13.34 20.47
N PRO A 231 -19.31 12.87 21.58
CA PRO A 231 -19.93 11.55 21.64
C PRO A 231 -21.20 11.51 20.78
N ILE A 232 -21.29 10.55 19.86
CA ILE A 232 -22.41 10.41 18.92
C ILE A 232 -22.88 8.95 18.80
N SER A 233 -24.12 8.77 18.35
CA SER A 233 -24.57 7.50 17.76
C SER A 233 -25.01 7.75 16.32
N ALA A 234 -24.16 7.32 15.38
CA ALA A 234 -24.49 7.36 13.96
C ALA A 234 -25.76 6.57 13.62
N LYS A 235 -26.07 5.53 14.42
CA LYS A 235 -27.22 4.64 14.20
C LYS A 235 -28.54 5.27 14.64
N THR A 236 -28.57 5.92 15.80
CA THR A 236 -29.80 6.54 16.33
C THR A 236 -29.95 7.99 15.88
N GLY A 237 -28.87 8.62 15.40
CA GLY A 237 -28.82 10.05 15.08
C GLY A 237 -28.46 10.94 16.27
N GLU A 238 -28.15 10.36 17.43
CA GLU A 238 -27.85 11.11 18.64
C GLU A 238 -26.58 11.96 18.48
N ASN A 239 -26.68 13.24 18.87
CA ASN A 239 -25.61 14.25 18.85
C ASN A 239 -24.96 14.57 17.48
N ILE A 240 -25.49 14.07 16.37
CA ILE A 240 -24.98 14.42 15.03
C ILE A 240 -25.15 15.92 14.75
N ASP A 241 -26.29 16.48 15.15
CA ASP A 241 -26.54 17.92 15.08
C ASP A 241 -25.47 18.73 15.81
N LYS A 242 -25.11 18.30 17.02
CA LYS A 242 -24.06 18.92 17.83
C LYS A 242 -22.69 18.79 17.15
N LEU A 243 -22.39 17.65 16.54
CA LEU A 243 -21.15 17.45 15.78
C LEU A 243 -21.06 18.45 14.61
N LEU A 244 -22.12 18.62 13.84
CA LEU A 244 -22.14 19.59 12.72
C LEU A 244 -22.00 21.02 13.21
N ASP A 245 -22.66 21.38 14.32
CA ASP A 245 -22.54 22.72 14.91
C ASP A 245 -21.11 23.00 15.38
N MET A 246 -20.42 22.01 15.95
CA MET A 246 -19.02 22.13 16.35
C MET A 246 -18.05 22.22 15.15
N VAL A 247 -18.30 21.46 14.08
CA VAL A 247 -17.52 21.56 12.85
C VAL A 247 -17.65 22.96 12.23
N LEU A 248 -18.84 23.54 12.24
CA LEU A 248 -19.08 24.91 11.78
C LEU A 248 -18.38 25.95 12.66
N LEU A 249 -18.33 25.73 13.98
CA LEU A 249 -17.62 26.59 14.92
C LEU A 249 -16.10 26.60 14.63
N VAL A 250 -15.50 25.43 14.41
CA VAL A 250 -14.09 25.32 14.02
C VAL A 250 -13.84 26.04 12.69
N ALA A 251 -14.72 25.88 11.73
CA ALA A 251 -14.63 26.56 10.43
C ALA A 251 -14.71 28.10 10.56
N ASP A 252 -15.50 28.62 11.50
CA ASP A 252 -15.60 30.06 11.75
C ASP A 252 -14.32 30.62 12.35
N MET A 253 -13.69 29.88 13.26
CA MET A 253 -12.43 30.27 13.87
C MET A 253 -11.29 30.37 12.85
N GLU A 254 -11.33 29.54 11.80
CA GLU A 254 -10.35 29.55 10.71
C GLU A 254 -10.62 30.62 9.64
N GLU A 255 -11.77 31.32 9.71
CA GLU A 255 -12.20 32.32 8.72
C GLU A 255 -12.03 31.87 7.26
N LEU A 256 -12.52 30.67 6.92
CA LEU A 256 -12.34 30.07 5.60
C LEU A 256 -12.88 30.97 4.48
N LYS A 257 -11.99 31.43 3.60
CA LYS A 257 -12.29 32.36 2.50
C LYS A 257 -11.90 31.79 1.14
N ALA A 258 -12.64 32.17 0.10
CA ALA A 258 -12.25 31.97 -1.30
C ALA A 258 -12.63 33.17 -2.17
N ASP A 259 -11.86 33.34 -3.23
CA ASP A 259 -12.08 34.32 -4.27
C ASP A 259 -13.06 33.77 -5.31
N THR A 260 -14.14 34.51 -5.59
CA THR A 260 -15.13 34.11 -6.59
C THR A 260 -14.85 34.66 -7.99
N ASP A 261 -14.07 35.74 -8.07
CA ASP A 261 -13.82 36.52 -9.29
C ASP A 261 -12.52 36.12 -10.02
N VAL A 262 -11.97 34.96 -9.68
CA VAL A 262 -10.79 34.37 -10.32
C VAL A 262 -11.20 33.21 -11.24
N PRO A 263 -10.34 32.79 -12.20
CA PRO A 263 -10.58 31.55 -12.94
C PRO A 263 -10.81 30.39 -11.97
N ALA A 264 -11.79 29.54 -12.28
CA ALA A 264 -12.10 28.46 -11.36
C ALA A 264 -10.94 27.47 -11.29
N GLU A 265 -10.60 27.10 -10.07
CA GLU A 265 -9.53 26.16 -9.74
C GLU A 265 -10.05 25.20 -8.67
N GLY A 266 -9.49 24.00 -8.64
CA GLY A 266 -9.78 23.02 -7.62
C GLY A 266 -9.22 21.66 -8.01
N LEU A 267 -9.79 20.59 -7.48
CA LEU A 267 -9.17 19.26 -7.53
C LEU A 267 -10.10 18.19 -8.10
N VAL A 268 -9.51 17.19 -8.75
CA VAL A 268 -10.22 16.01 -9.26
C VAL A 268 -10.42 15.01 -8.13
N ILE A 269 -11.68 14.76 -7.78
CA ILE A 269 -12.08 13.80 -6.73
C ILE A 269 -12.22 12.39 -7.30
N GLU A 270 -12.73 12.27 -8.52
CA GLU A 270 -12.91 10.97 -9.17
C GLU A 270 -13.10 11.14 -10.68
N ALA A 271 -12.69 10.14 -11.47
CA ALA A 271 -12.89 10.13 -12.90
C ALA A 271 -13.19 8.71 -13.39
N HIS A 272 -14.19 8.58 -14.27
CA HIS A 272 -14.53 7.31 -14.91
C HIS A 272 -15.16 7.50 -16.30
N MET A 273 -15.26 6.39 -17.04
CA MET A 273 -15.93 6.35 -18.34
C MET A 273 -17.34 5.77 -18.19
N GLU A 274 -18.35 6.51 -18.65
CA GLU A 274 -19.75 6.07 -18.64
C GLU A 274 -20.29 5.92 -20.07
N LYS A 275 -20.98 4.81 -20.35
CA LYS A 275 -21.54 4.52 -21.68
C LYS A 275 -22.61 5.55 -22.03
N GLY A 276 -22.42 6.27 -23.13
CA GLY A 276 -23.36 7.29 -23.62
C GLY A 276 -23.08 8.71 -23.09
N ARG A 277 -22.49 8.85 -21.89
CA ARG A 277 -22.08 10.15 -21.32
C ARG A 277 -20.61 10.49 -21.58
N GLY A 278 -19.77 9.50 -21.87
CA GLY A 278 -18.35 9.67 -22.14
C GLY A 278 -17.55 9.77 -20.84
N SER A 279 -16.54 10.64 -20.82
CA SER A 279 -15.77 10.92 -19.60
C SER A 279 -16.63 11.71 -18.61
N VAL A 280 -16.81 11.12 -17.42
CA VAL A 280 -17.49 11.71 -16.27
C VAL A 280 -16.44 11.94 -15.19
N VAL A 281 -16.34 13.19 -14.73
CA VAL A 281 -15.31 13.60 -13.77
C VAL A 281 -15.99 14.35 -12.62
N ASN A 282 -15.74 13.91 -11.40
CA ASN A 282 -16.14 14.56 -10.17
C ASN A 282 -15.03 15.51 -9.72
N LEU A 283 -15.36 16.78 -9.56
CA LEU A 283 -14.45 17.87 -9.22
C LEU A 283 -14.89 18.53 -7.92
N LEU A 284 -13.93 19.03 -7.15
CA LEU A 284 -14.17 19.94 -6.02
C LEU A 284 -13.68 21.33 -6.42
N VAL A 285 -14.57 22.30 -6.52
CA VAL A 285 -14.19 23.69 -6.80
C VAL A 285 -13.62 24.31 -5.53
N GLU A 286 -12.41 24.86 -5.56
CA GLU A 286 -11.78 25.52 -4.42
C GLU A 286 -11.82 27.04 -4.56
N GLN A 287 -11.63 27.53 -5.78
CA GLN A 287 -11.60 28.96 -6.11
C GLN A 287 -12.41 29.24 -7.37
N GLY A 288 -12.83 30.49 -7.52
CA GLY A 288 -13.56 30.98 -8.69
C GLY A 288 -14.95 30.36 -8.86
N GLN A 289 -15.48 30.45 -10.07
CA GLN A 289 -16.80 29.93 -10.41
C GLN A 289 -16.76 29.10 -11.70
N LEU A 290 -17.17 27.84 -11.60
CA LEU A 290 -17.26 26.92 -12.73
C LEU A 290 -18.62 26.99 -13.40
N LYS A 291 -18.63 27.03 -14.75
CA LYS A 291 -19.83 27.12 -15.57
C LYS A 291 -19.75 26.17 -16.76
N PRO A 292 -20.90 25.73 -17.31
CA PRO A 292 -20.93 25.05 -18.59
C PRO A 292 -20.18 25.85 -19.68
N SER A 293 -19.59 25.14 -20.64
CA SER A 293 -18.76 25.67 -21.73
C SER A 293 -17.38 26.22 -21.35
N HIS A 294 -16.99 26.26 -20.07
CA HIS A 294 -15.60 26.53 -19.70
C HIS A 294 -14.66 25.44 -20.24
N PHE A 295 -13.42 25.84 -20.57
CA PHE A 295 -12.34 24.92 -20.89
C PHE A 295 -11.54 24.64 -19.63
N LEU A 296 -11.35 23.35 -19.33
CA LEU A 296 -10.59 22.88 -18.17
C LEU A 296 -9.30 22.20 -18.64
N VAL A 297 -8.25 22.42 -17.88
CA VAL A 297 -7.02 21.63 -17.90
C VAL A 297 -6.89 20.99 -16.54
N ALA A 298 -6.61 19.69 -16.49
CA ALA A 298 -6.37 18.92 -15.27
C ALA A 298 -5.25 17.92 -15.55
N GLY A 299 -4.09 18.12 -14.92
CA GLY A 299 -2.88 17.34 -15.19
C GLY A 299 -2.53 17.29 -16.68
N THR A 300 -2.51 16.07 -17.24
CA THR A 300 -2.23 15.81 -18.67
C THR A 300 -3.49 15.69 -19.53
N SER A 301 -4.65 16.11 -19.01
CA SER A 301 -5.93 16.09 -19.73
C SER A 301 -6.56 17.48 -19.83
N TYR A 302 -7.38 17.66 -20.86
CA TYR A 302 -8.22 18.85 -21.02
C TYR A 302 -9.58 18.51 -21.60
N GLY A 303 -10.53 19.41 -21.37
CA GLY A 303 -11.91 19.24 -21.78
C GLY A 303 -12.67 20.55 -21.89
N LYS A 304 -13.81 20.49 -22.57
CA LYS A 304 -14.83 21.55 -22.50
C LYS A 304 -16.00 21.03 -21.68
N VAL A 305 -16.38 21.74 -20.63
CA VAL A 305 -17.51 21.36 -19.76
C VAL A 305 -18.80 21.33 -20.60
N ARG A 306 -19.33 20.13 -20.86
CA ARG A 306 -20.59 19.94 -21.60
C ARG A 306 -21.78 20.00 -20.67
N THR A 307 -21.71 19.25 -19.58
CA THR A 307 -22.72 19.24 -18.52
C THR A 307 -22.05 19.56 -17.19
N LEU A 308 -22.78 20.26 -16.32
CA LEU A 308 -22.39 20.55 -14.94
C LEU A 308 -23.56 20.14 -14.06
N ALA A 309 -23.35 19.21 -13.14
CA ALA A 309 -24.36 18.73 -12.20
C ALA A 309 -23.83 18.73 -10.77
N ASN A 310 -24.73 18.83 -9.79
CA ASN A 310 -24.39 18.64 -8.39
C ASN A 310 -24.23 17.14 -8.05
N PHE A 311 -23.87 16.84 -6.80
CA PHE A 311 -23.74 15.47 -6.29
C PHE A 311 -25.03 14.63 -6.35
N ARG A 312 -26.21 15.25 -6.54
CA ARG A 312 -27.51 14.56 -6.73
C ARG A 312 -27.86 14.32 -8.20
N GLY A 313 -27.00 14.74 -9.13
CA GLY A 313 -27.24 14.66 -10.57
C GLY A 313 -28.12 15.78 -11.13
N GLU A 314 -28.48 16.78 -10.32
CA GLU A 314 -29.27 17.93 -10.76
C GLU A 314 -28.38 18.92 -11.49
N ALA A 315 -28.87 19.46 -12.61
CA ALA A 315 -28.10 20.39 -13.44
C ALA A 315 -27.82 21.72 -12.72
N LEU A 316 -26.56 22.15 -12.74
CA LEU A 316 -26.12 23.43 -12.19
C LEU A 316 -25.79 24.42 -13.30
N LYS A 317 -26.19 25.68 -13.10
CA LYS A 317 -25.78 26.80 -13.97
C LYS A 317 -24.40 27.35 -13.60
N LEU A 318 -24.05 27.24 -12.32
CA LEU A 318 -22.87 27.83 -11.72
C LEU A 318 -22.51 27.01 -10.48
N ALA A 319 -21.23 26.72 -10.30
CA ALA A 319 -20.69 26.12 -9.08
C ALA A 319 -19.59 27.02 -8.52
N GLY A 320 -19.75 27.42 -7.26
CA GLY A 320 -18.79 28.26 -6.55
C GLY A 320 -17.82 27.44 -5.69
N PRO A 321 -16.98 28.13 -4.89
CA PRO A 321 -16.05 27.49 -3.98
C PRO A 321 -16.70 26.47 -3.04
N SER A 322 -15.94 25.43 -2.70
CA SER A 322 -16.32 24.27 -1.90
C SER A 322 -17.48 23.46 -2.45
N THR A 323 -17.85 23.62 -3.73
CA THR A 323 -18.96 22.86 -4.33
C THR A 323 -18.45 21.63 -5.07
N PRO A 324 -18.87 20.41 -4.71
CA PRO A 324 -18.58 19.22 -5.49
C PRO A 324 -19.50 19.16 -6.71
N VAL A 325 -18.91 18.89 -7.87
CA VAL A 325 -19.62 18.89 -9.15
C VAL A 325 -19.20 17.74 -10.04
N THR A 326 -20.17 17.21 -10.77
CA THR A 326 -19.93 16.23 -11.83
C THR A 326 -19.93 16.94 -13.18
N VAL A 327 -18.83 16.82 -13.92
CA VAL A 327 -18.67 17.38 -15.26
C VAL A 327 -18.46 16.29 -16.30
N THR A 328 -18.83 16.60 -17.54
CA THR A 328 -18.47 15.79 -18.71
C THR A 328 -17.75 16.62 -19.77
N GLY A 329 -16.99 15.93 -20.63
CA GLY A 329 -16.40 16.53 -21.83
C GLY A 329 -14.87 16.62 -21.84
N PHE A 330 -14.19 15.97 -20.90
CA PHE A 330 -12.76 15.69 -21.00
C PHE A 330 -12.47 14.72 -22.16
N LYS A 331 -11.33 14.91 -22.82
CA LYS A 331 -10.87 14.04 -23.92
C LYS A 331 -10.24 12.75 -23.39
N GLU A 332 -9.43 12.87 -22.35
CA GLU A 332 -8.79 11.78 -21.61
C GLU A 332 -9.21 11.89 -20.14
N LEU A 333 -9.18 10.80 -19.36
CA LEU A 333 -9.49 10.91 -17.94
C LEU A 333 -8.34 11.59 -17.20
N PRO A 334 -8.59 12.67 -16.43
CA PRO A 334 -7.59 13.19 -15.51
C PRO A 334 -7.35 12.21 -14.36
N GLN A 335 -6.22 12.38 -13.66
CA GLN A 335 -5.90 11.58 -12.50
C GLN A 335 -6.60 12.09 -11.25
N PHE A 336 -6.80 11.19 -10.29
CA PHE A 336 -7.24 11.57 -8.96
C PHE A 336 -6.22 12.53 -8.32
N GLY A 337 -6.70 13.61 -7.71
CA GLY A 337 -5.84 14.64 -7.10
C GLY A 337 -5.20 15.61 -8.09
N ASP A 338 -5.46 15.49 -9.40
CA ASP A 338 -5.02 16.51 -10.36
C ASP A 338 -5.69 17.85 -10.03
N VAL A 339 -4.89 18.92 -9.99
CA VAL A 339 -5.41 20.29 -9.94
C VAL A 339 -5.99 20.62 -11.31
N PHE A 340 -7.23 21.10 -11.32
CA PHE A 340 -7.85 21.65 -12.52
C PHE A 340 -7.86 23.17 -12.50
N THR A 341 -7.74 23.78 -13.68
CA THR A 341 -7.89 25.23 -13.84
C THR A 341 -8.71 25.55 -15.09
N VAL A 342 -9.56 26.59 -14.99
CA VAL A 342 -10.27 27.15 -16.14
C VAL A 342 -9.34 28.00 -16.98
N VAL A 343 -9.32 27.72 -18.29
CA VAL A 343 -8.56 28.47 -19.29
C VAL A 343 -9.47 29.14 -20.31
N LYS A 344 -8.94 30.18 -20.97
CA LYS A 344 -9.74 31.05 -21.86
C LYS A 344 -10.25 30.33 -23.11
N ASN A 345 -9.47 29.41 -23.68
CA ASN A 345 -9.81 28.73 -24.93
C ASN A 345 -9.08 27.39 -25.06
N GLU A 346 -9.55 26.56 -25.99
CA GLU A 346 -8.99 25.22 -26.27
C GLU A 346 -7.52 25.26 -26.69
N LYS A 347 -7.07 26.32 -27.40
CA LYS A 347 -5.69 26.44 -27.87
C LYS A 347 -4.71 26.53 -26.69
N ILE A 348 -5.05 27.32 -25.67
CA ILE A 348 -4.27 27.42 -24.43
C ILE A 348 -4.31 26.10 -23.67
N ALA A 349 -5.49 25.49 -23.55
CA ALA A 349 -5.67 24.22 -22.85
C ALA A 349 -4.75 23.13 -23.41
N ARG A 350 -4.77 22.97 -24.75
CA ARG A 350 -3.94 22.00 -25.47
C ARG A 350 -2.46 22.27 -25.30
N ALA A 351 -2.03 23.54 -25.34
CA ALA A 351 -0.63 23.90 -25.18
C ALA A 351 -0.10 23.58 -23.77
N GLN A 352 -0.90 23.81 -22.73
CA GLN A 352 -0.54 23.47 -21.34
C GLN A 352 -0.43 21.97 -21.13
N VAL A 353 -1.39 21.20 -21.65
CA VAL A 353 -1.36 19.73 -21.55
C VAL A 353 -0.17 19.13 -22.29
N GLU A 354 0.16 19.63 -23.48
CA GLU A 354 1.32 19.13 -24.22
C GLU A 354 2.63 19.35 -23.45
N GLN A 355 2.78 20.52 -22.83
CA GLN A 355 3.92 20.81 -21.97
C GLN A 355 3.94 19.90 -20.73
N ALA A 356 2.79 19.68 -20.09
CA ALA A 356 2.69 18.78 -18.94
C ALA A 356 3.05 17.34 -19.32
N LYS A 357 2.66 16.85 -20.51
CA LYS A 357 3.03 15.52 -21.02
C LYS A 357 4.55 15.40 -21.23
N ILE A 358 5.18 16.39 -21.87
CA ILE A 358 6.63 16.41 -22.07
C ILE A 358 7.37 16.39 -20.74
N GLU A 359 6.91 17.16 -19.75
CA GLU A 359 7.52 17.21 -18.42
C GLU A 359 7.37 15.88 -17.68
N ALA A 360 6.17 15.26 -17.72
CA ALA A 360 5.92 13.95 -17.13
C ALA A 360 6.78 12.85 -17.78
N GLU A 361 6.94 12.87 -19.11
CA GLU A 361 7.81 11.94 -19.84
C GLU A 361 9.28 12.12 -19.46
N ARG A 362 9.74 13.37 -19.31
CA ARG A 362 11.11 13.66 -18.83
C ARG A 362 11.34 13.15 -17.42
N GLN A 363 10.38 13.37 -16.52
CA GLN A 363 10.46 12.88 -15.14
C GLN A 363 10.47 11.35 -15.10
N ALA A 364 9.60 10.69 -15.87
CA ALA A 364 9.60 9.23 -15.99
C ALA A 364 10.92 8.70 -16.57
N ALA A 365 11.49 9.38 -17.56
CA ALA A 365 12.79 9.03 -18.14
C ALA A 365 13.98 9.27 -17.19
N SER A 366 13.88 10.24 -16.28
CA SER A 366 14.91 10.45 -15.23
C SER A 366 14.77 9.52 -14.04
N THR A 367 13.57 8.97 -13.82
CA THR A 367 13.27 8.07 -12.69
C THR A 367 13.49 6.61 -13.06
N ASN A 368 13.42 6.27 -14.35
CA ASN A 368 13.67 4.92 -14.82
C ASN A 368 15.10 4.79 -15.31
N VAL A 369 15.78 3.78 -14.78
CA VAL A 369 17.15 3.35 -15.08
C VAL A 369 18.21 4.00 -14.20
N THR A 370 18.22 3.61 -12.93
CA THR A 370 19.46 3.73 -12.14
C THR A 370 20.52 2.77 -12.70
N GLY A 371 21.81 3.05 -12.50
CA GLY A 371 22.88 2.11 -12.89
C GLY A 371 22.70 0.72 -12.25
N ALA A 372 21.99 0.64 -11.12
CA ALA A 372 21.59 -0.60 -10.46
C ALA A 372 20.47 -1.36 -11.21
N ASP A 373 19.54 -0.67 -11.88
CA ASP A 373 18.51 -1.32 -12.72
C ASP A 373 19.12 -1.88 -14.01
N LEU A 374 20.11 -1.19 -14.60
CA LEU A 374 20.91 -1.74 -15.71
C LEU A 374 21.76 -2.92 -15.26
N LEU A 375 22.38 -2.82 -14.07
CA LEU A 375 23.09 -3.94 -13.50
C LEU A 375 22.12 -5.10 -13.25
N LYS A 376 20.95 -4.91 -12.65
CA LYS A 376 19.91 -5.95 -12.49
C LYS A 376 19.48 -6.55 -13.82
N MET A 377 19.23 -5.74 -14.85
CA MET A 377 18.90 -6.24 -16.20
C MET A 377 20.07 -7.01 -16.86
N MET A 378 21.32 -6.71 -16.50
CA MET A 378 22.52 -7.39 -17.02
C MET A 378 22.99 -8.57 -16.14
N THR A 379 22.64 -8.61 -14.85
CA THR A 379 23.06 -9.64 -13.88
C THR A 379 21.95 -10.59 -13.47
N GLN A 380 20.68 -10.30 -13.72
CA GLN A 380 19.58 -11.26 -13.52
C GLN A 380 19.39 -12.13 -14.76
N LYS A 381 20.35 -13.00 -14.98
CA LYS A 381 19.99 -14.38 -15.27
C LYS A 381 20.24 -15.13 -13.98
N HIS A 382 19.16 -15.45 -13.26
CA HIS A 382 18.88 -16.74 -12.59
C HIS A 382 17.81 -16.56 -11.47
N ASP A 383 16.65 -17.20 -11.67
CA ASP A 383 15.65 -17.69 -10.70
C ASP A 383 14.52 -16.81 -10.11
N SER A 384 14.31 -15.55 -10.49
CA SER A 384 13.06 -14.86 -10.11
C SER A 384 11.94 -15.13 -11.13
N GLU A 385 10.81 -15.66 -10.66
CA GLU A 385 9.63 -15.86 -11.49
C GLU A 385 8.95 -14.52 -11.79
N GLU A 386 8.55 -14.30 -13.04
CA GLU A 386 7.87 -13.08 -13.46
C GLU A 386 6.35 -13.24 -13.30
N PHE A 387 5.70 -12.29 -12.64
CA PHE A 387 4.25 -12.25 -12.49
C PHE A 387 3.67 -11.01 -13.17
N ASP A 388 3.36 -11.17 -14.46
CA ASP A 388 2.80 -10.11 -15.28
C ASP A 388 1.27 -10.00 -15.09
N VAL A 389 0.80 -8.79 -14.84
CA VAL A 389 -0.62 -8.49 -14.61
C VAL A 389 -1.11 -7.30 -15.41
N ILE A 390 -2.38 -7.37 -15.81
CA ILE A 390 -3.13 -6.24 -16.36
C ILE A 390 -4.23 -5.88 -15.36
N VAL A 391 -4.33 -4.61 -14.99
CA VAL A 391 -5.33 -4.14 -14.01
C VAL A 391 -6.38 -3.26 -14.69
N LYS A 392 -7.66 -3.65 -14.55
CA LYS A 392 -8.80 -2.86 -15.01
C LYS A 392 -9.66 -2.50 -13.82
N ALA A 393 -10.07 -1.24 -13.70
CA ALA A 393 -10.98 -0.81 -12.64
C ALA A 393 -12.09 0.07 -13.21
N ASP A 394 -13.19 0.21 -12.49
CA ASP A 394 -14.33 1.05 -12.88
C ASP A 394 -14.04 2.55 -12.81
N VAL A 395 -13.24 2.97 -11.83
CA VAL A 395 -12.82 4.37 -11.61
C VAL A 395 -11.30 4.50 -11.48
N GLN A 396 -10.80 5.72 -11.70
CA GLN A 396 -9.36 6.02 -11.64
C GLN A 396 -8.76 5.84 -10.23
N GLY A 397 -9.49 6.20 -9.17
CA GLY A 397 -9.01 6.10 -7.78
C GLY A 397 -8.75 4.65 -7.38
N SER A 398 -9.72 3.77 -7.63
CA SER A 398 -9.59 2.33 -7.37
C SER A 398 -8.49 1.68 -8.22
N LEU A 399 -8.30 2.13 -9.47
CA LEU A 399 -7.18 1.67 -10.29
C LEU A 399 -5.84 1.95 -9.61
N ALA A 400 -5.62 3.19 -9.17
CA ALA A 400 -4.40 3.59 -8.47
C ALA A 400 -4.18 2.77 -7.21
N SER A 401 -5.22 2.63 -6.37
CA SER A 401 -5.15 1.88 -5.12
C SER A 401 -4.86 0.39 -5.31
N VAL A 402 -5.46 -0.26 -6.31
CA VAL A 402 -5.16 -1.66 -6.63
C VAL A 402 -3.71 -1.81 -7.12
N MET A 403 -3.24 -0.91 -7.98
CA MET A 403 -1.86 -0.95 -8.47
C MET A 403 -0.83 -0.75 -7.34
N ASP A 404 -1.05 0.24 -6.47
CA ASP A 404 -0.16 0.51 -5.34
C ASP A 404 -0.17 -0.64 -4.34
N SER A 405 -1.34 -1.19 -4.04
CA SER A 405 -1.48 -2.34 -3.14
C SER A 405 -0.78 -3.59 -3.70
N LEU A 406 -0.88 -3.85 -5.00
CA LEU A 406 -0.16 -4.95 -5.64
C LEU A 406 1.36 -4.75 -5.55
N ARG A 407 1.86 -3.53 -5.75
CA ARG A 407 3.29 -3.21 -5.65
C ARG A 407 3.85 -3.34 -4.23
N LEU A 408 3.01 -3.14 -3.22
CA LEU A 408 3.37 -3.29 -1.81
C LEU A 408 3.42 -4.75 -1.34
N VAL A 409 2.95 -5.71 -2.15
CA VAL A 409 3.08 -7.13 -1.81
C VAL A 409 4.55 -7.51 -1.79
N ASP A 410 5.08 -7.74 -0.59
CA ASP A 410 6.45 -8.20 -0.42
C ASP A 410 6.58 -9.65 -0.89
N THR A 411 7.40 -9.84 -1.92
CA THR A 411 7.69 -11.17 -2.47
C THR A 411 9.02 -11.72 -1.96
N GLY A 412 9.72 -11.00 -1.06
CA GLY A 412 11.07 -11.35 -0.61
C GLY A 412 12.09 -11.43 -1.74
N GLY A 413 11.81 -10.80 -2.89
CA GLY A 413 12.60 -10.87 -4.11
C GLY A 413 12.45 -12.16 -4.93
N ALA A 414 11.56 -13.09 -4.53
CA ALA A 414 11.36 -14.36 -5.24
C ALA A 414 10.49 -14.22 -6.51
N ILE A 415 9.64 -13.19 -6.56
CA ILE A 415 8.73 -12.93 -7.67
C ILE A 415 8.82 -11.46 -8.07
N ASP A 416 8.98 -11.21 -9.36
CA ASP A 416 8.93 -9.86 -9.91
C ASP A 416 7.53 -9.56 -10.46
N LEU A 417 6.76 -8.75 -9.73
CA LEU A 417 5.41 -8.33 -10.15
C LEU A 417 5.51 -7.15 -11.10
N ARG A 418 5.02 -7.33 -12.33
CA ARG A 418 5.00 -6.25 -13.33
C ARG A 418 3.58 -5.97 -13.80
N ILE A 419 3.17 -4.71 -13.69
CA ILE A 419 1.91 -4.22 -14.23
C ILE A 419 2.16 -3.77 -15.67
N ILE A 420 1.92 -4.67 -16.63
CA ILE A 420 2.22 -4.44 -18.06
C ILE A 420 1.15 -3.57 -18.75
N GLY A 421 -0.02 -3.46 -18.14
CA GLY A 421 -1.12 -2.66 -18.66
C GLY A 421 -2.11 -2.30 -17.57
N SER A 422 -2.67 -1.10 -17.65
CA SER A 422 -3.74 -0.68 -16.75
C SER A 422 -4.72 0.24 -17.45
N GLY A 423 -5.95 0.31 -16.96
CA GLY A 423 -6.90 1.29 -17.47
C GLY A 423 -8.29 1.23 -16.86
N VAL A 424 -9.03 2.31 -17.03
CA VAL A 424 -10.40 2.46 -16.49
C VAL A 424 -11.44 1.90 -17.47
N GLY A 425 -12.49 1.31 -16.91
CA GLY A 425 -13.63 0.73 -17.61
C GLY A 425 -13.50 -0.78 -17.87
N ASN A 426 -14.57 -1.34 -18.43
CA ASN A 426 -14.69 -2.77 -18.71
C ASN A 426 -13.54 -3.34 -19.54
N ILE A 427 -13.28 -4.63 -19.33
CA ILE A 427 -12.24 -5.37 -20.05
C ILE A 427 -12.60 -5.46 -21.53
N ASN A 428 -11.67 -5.09 -22.39
CA ASN A 428 -11.86 -5.06 -23.84
C ASN A 428 -11.00 -6.12 -24.56
N GLU A 429 -11.11 -6.20 -25.89
CA GLU A 429 -10.35 -7.18 -26.67
C GLU A 429 -8.85 -6.89 -26.73
N SER A 430 -8.43 -5.62 -26.70
CA SER A 430 -7.00 -5.27 -26.66
C SER A 430 -6.34 -5.73 -25.36
N ASP A 431 -7.07 -5.65 -24.24
CA ASP A 431 -6.58 -6.13 -22.95
C ASP A 431 -6.33 -7.66 -23.00
N VAL A 432 -7.25 -8.42 -23.62
CA VAL A 432 -7.10 -9.88 -23.82
C VAL A 432 -5.93 -10.21 -24.74
N ARG A 433 -5.76 -9.47 -25.84
CA ARG A 433 -4.64 -9.68 -26.77
C ARG A 433 -3.29 -9.38 -26.12
N LEU A 434 -3.20 -8.33 -25.31
CA LEU A 434 -1.98 -7.99 -24.57
C LEU A 434 -1.66 -9.07 -23.54
N ALA A 435 -2.67 -9.56 -22.82
CA ALA A 435 -2.50 -10.65 -21.86
C ALA A 435 -2.02 -11.95 -22.50
N ASP A 436 -2.56 -12.31 -23.66
CA ASP A 436 -2.13 -13.48 -24.43
C ASP A 436 -0.66 -13.37 -24.84
N SER A 437 -0.23 -12.21 -25.37
CA SER A 437 1.16 -12.02 -25.81
C SER A 437 2.19 -12.03 -24.68
N SER A 438 1.78 -11.69 -23.46
CA SER A 438 2.65 -11.55 -22.29
C SER A 438 2.40 -12.61 -21.21
N ASN A 439 1.53 -13.59 -21.47
CA ASN A 439 1.10 -14.59 -20.48
C ASN A 439 0.58 -13.98 -19.16
N ALA A 440 0.00 -12.78 -19.24
CA ALA A 440 -0.41 -12.02 -18.07
C ALA A 440 -1.81 -12.40 -17.58
N ILE A 441 -2.06 -12.20 -16.28
CA ILE A 441 -3.40 -12.33 -15.70
C ILE A 441 -4.11 -10.98 -15.74
N ILE A 442 -5.36 -10.96 -16.20
CA ILE A 442 -6.19 -9.75 -16.14
C ILE A 442 -6.99 -9.75 -14.85
N TYR A 443 -6.72 -8.76 -13.98
CA TYR A 443 -7.48 -8.46 -12.79
C TYR A 443 -8.44 -7.28 -13.03
N GLY A 444 -9.73 -7.55 -12.95
CA GLY A 444 -10.80 -6.57 -13.04
C GLY A 444 -11.37 -6.23 -11.65
N PHE A 445 -11.43 -4.96 -11.30
CA PHE A 445 -12.02 -4.46 -10.07
C PHE A 445 -13.28 -3.65 -10.35
N ASN A 446 -14.43 -4.13 -9.86
CA ASN A 446 -15.75 -3.57 -10.11
C ASN A 446 -16.11 -3.37 -11.60
N VAL A 447 -15.51 -4.18 -12.49
CA VAL A 447 -15.74 -4.15 -13.94
C VAL A 447 -16.37 -5.44 -14.44
N GLU A 448 -16.99 -5.36 -15.60
CA GLU A 448 -17.60 -6.50 -16.28
C GLU A 448 -16.77 -6.97 -17.48
N ILE A 449 -16.99 -8.23 -17.86
CA ILE A 449 -16.43 -8.83 -19.08
C ILE A 449 -17.56 -8.96 -20.12
N PRO A 450 -17.53 -8.18 -21.21
CA PRO A 450 -18.52 -8.30 -22.28
C PRO A 450 -18.55 -9.72 -22.88
N PRO A 451 -19.71 -10.26 -23.31
CA PRO A 451 -19.82 -11.63 -23.81
C PRO A 451 -18.88 -11.98 -24.97
N ALA A 452 -18.60 -11.03 -25.85
CA ALA A 452 -17.64 -11.21 -26.95
C ALA A 452 -16.20 -11.38 -26.43
N VAL A 453 -15.79 -10.55 -25.47
CA VAL A 453 -14.47 -10.57 -24.83
C VAL A 453 -14.30 -11.85 -23.99
N LYS A 454 -15.36 -12.29 -23.31
CA LYS A 454 -15.35 -13.55 -22.54
C LYS A 454 -15.07 -14.76 -23.44
N ARG A 455 -15.70 -14.82 -24.62
CA ARG A 455 -15.43 -15.88 -25.60
C ARG A 455 -14.00 -15.83 -26.14
N LEU A 456 -13.49 -14.62 -26.38
CA LEU A 456 -12.10 -14.41 -26.83
C LEU A 456 -11.11 -14.93 -25.78
N ALA A 457 -11.26 -14.53 -24.52
CA ALA A 457 -10.40 -14.97 -23.43
C ALA A 457 -10.43 -16.50 -23.24
N SER A 458 -11.59 -17.15 -23.37
CA SER A 458 -11.68 -18.62 -23.31
C SER A 458 -11.01 -19.32 -24.49
N ARG A 459 -11.10 -18.75 -25.71
CA ARG A 459 -10.44 -19.30 -26.90
C ARG A 459 -8.91 -19.21 -26.78
N ASP A 460 -8.42 -18.07 -26.30
CA ASP A 460 -7.00 -17.77 -26.21
C ASP A 460 -6.41 -18.20 -24.85
N HIS A 461 -7.18 -18.91 -24.02
CA HIS A 461 -6.77 -19.43 -22.69
C HIS A 461 -6.25 -18.34 -21.73
N VAL A 462 -6.69 -17.10 -21.90
CA VAL A 462 -6.32 -15.96 -21.06
C VAL A 462 -7.09 -16.01 -19.75
N ARG A 463 -6.36 -15.92 -18.63
CA ARG A 463 -6.93 -15.87 -17.29
C ARG A 463 -7.47 -14.47 -17.00
N VAL A 464 -8.78 -14.37 -16.86
CA VAL A 464 -9.48 -13.12 -16.49
C VAL A 464 -10.23 -13.33 -15.19
N ARG A 465 -9.94 -12.50 -14.18
CA ARG A 465 -10.52 -12.56 -12.84
C ARG A 465 -11.18 -11.22 -12.52
N THR A 466 -12.40 -11.24 -12.00
CA THR A 466 -13.14 -10.01 -11.65
C THR A 466 -13.57 -10.06 -10.20
N TYR A 467 -13.37 -8.97 -9.47
CA TYR A 467 -13.65 -8.84 -8.05
C TYR A 467 -14.46 -7.59 -7.77
N LYS A 468 -15.26 -7.64 -6.70
CA LYS A 468 -15.97 -6.47 -6.16
C LYS A 468 -15.39 -5.99 -4.82
N VAL A 469 -14.46 -6.75 -4.26
CA VAL A 469 -13.81 -6.49 -2.97
C VAL A 469 -12.32 -6.59 -3.18
N ILE A 470 -11.57 -5.57 -2.75
CA ILE A 470 -10.15 -5.43 -3.09
C ILE A 470 -9.30 -6.52 -2.44
N TYR A 471 -9.66 -6.96 -1.23
CA TYR A 471 -8.99 -8.07 -0.54
C TYR A 471 -9.06 -9.39 -1.30
N GLU A 472 -10.23 -9.72 -1.87
CA GLU A 472 -10.37 -10.95 -2.65
C GLU A 472 -9.45 -10.95 -3.87
N LEU A 473 -9.27 -9.77 -4.49
CA LEU A 473 -8.35 -9.58 -5.59
C LEU A 473 -6.90 -9.75 -5.14
N LEU A 474 -6.50 -9.08 -4.06
CA LEU A 474 -5.14 -9.13 -3.54
C LEU A 474 -4.77 -10.53 -3.03
N ASP A 475 -5.70 -11.22 -2.37
CA ASP A 475 -5.51 -12.60 -1.90
C ASP A 475 -5.39 -13.58 -3.08
N ASP A 476 -6.21 -13.42 -4.14
CA ASP A 476 -6.05 -14.23 -5.34
C ASP A 476 -4.71 -13.94 -6.02
N ALA A 477 -4.31 -12.67 -6.12
CA ALA A 477 -3.00 -12.29 -6.66
C ALA A 477 -1.86 -12.94 -5.86
N ARG A 478 -1.88 -12.86 -4.52
CA ARG A 478 -0.91 -13.51 -3.64
C ARG A 478 -0.88 -15.03 -3.86
N LYS A 479 -2.03 -15.69 -3.92
CA LYS A 479 -2.09 -17.16 -4.16
C LYS A 479 -1.54 -17.56 -5.53
N ASN A 480 -1.78 -16.76 -6.57
CA ASN A 480 -1.22 -17.03 -7.89
C ASN A 480 0.29 -16.80 -7.91
N MET A 481 0.80 -15.81 -7.17
CA MET A 481 2.22 -15.62 -6.96
C MET A 481 2.83 -16.81 -6.21
N GLU A 482 2.23 -17.25 -5.10
CA GLU A 482 2.68 -18.44 -4.35
C GLU A 482 2.71 -19.70 -5.21
N ALA A 483 1.77 -19.86 -6.14
CA ALA A 483 1.73 -20.98 -7.06
C ALA A 483 2.91 -21.01 -8.06
N LEU A 484 3.58 -19.88 -8.27
CA LEU A 484 4.81 -19.79 -9.08
C LEU A 484 6.06 -20.14 -8.27
N LEU A 485 6.00 -20.08 -6.93
CA LEU A 485 7.15 -20.43 -6.10
C LEU A 485 7.46 -21.92 -6.19
N SER A 486 8.73 -22.23 -6.47
CA SER A 486 9.23 -23.59 -6.36
C SER A 486 9.11 -24.08 -4.90
N PRO A 487 8.68 -25.33 -4.66
CA PRO A 487 8.63 -25.89 -3.31
C PRO A 487 10.00 -25.86 -2.65
N GLU A 488 10.04 -25.59 -1.34
CA GLU A 488 11.26 -25.65 -0.55
C GLU A 488 11.49 -27.09 -0.08
N VAL A 489 12.75 -27.54 -0.14
CA VAL A 489 13.15 -28.84 0.42
C VAL A 489 13.45 -28.63 1.90
N VAL A 490 12.56 -29.07 2.76
CA VAL A 490 12.78 -29.02 4.22
C VAL A 490 13.42 -30.33 4.66
N GLU A 491 14.61 -30.23 5.25
CA GLU A 491 15.26 -31.33 5.94
C GLU A 491 14.80 -31.37 7.40
N THR A 492 14.16 -32.46 7.81
CA THR A 492 13.82 -32.70 9.22
C THR A 492 14.74 -33.76 9.79
N GLU A 493 15.53 -33.39 10.79
CA GLU A 493 16.38 -34.33 11.55
C GLU A 493 15.51 -35.31 12.35
N VAL A 494 15.80 -36.60 12.22
CA VAL A 494 15.03 -37.69 12.81
C VAL A 494 15.79 -38.37 13.96
N GLY A 495 17.11 -38.46 13.86
CA GLY A 495 17.93 -39.05 14.92
C GLY A 495 19.41 -39.06 14.60
N VAL A 496 20.20 -39.53 15.55
CA VAL A 496 21.66 -39.64 15.46
C VAL A 496 22.10 -40.99 16.01
N LEU A 497 23.03 -41.65 15.33
CA LEU A 497 23.65 -42.91 15.77
C LEU A 497 25.17 -42.81 15.69
N GLU A 498 25.84 -43.35 16.70
CA GLU A 498 27.29 -43.48 16.71
C GLU A 498 27.69 -44.90 16.31
N VAL A 499 28.55 -45.05 15.30
CA VAL A 499 28.99 -46.35 14.79
C VAL A 499 29.91 -47.01 15.82
N LYS A 500 29.50 -48.17 16.36
CA LYS A 500 30.29 -48.98 17.31
C LYS A 500 30.97 -50.17 16.65
N GLY A 501 30.50 -50.60 15.48
CA GLY A 501 31.08 -51.74 14.75
C GLY A 501 30.71 -51.73 13.26
N ILE A 502 31.57 -52.32 12.44
CA ILE A 502 31.37 -52.45 11.00
C ILE A 502 31.51 -53.93 10.65
N PHE A 503 30.49 -54.48 10.01
CA PHE A 503 30.41 -55.91 9.72
C PHE A 503 30.77 -56.23 8.27
N ARG A 504 30.38 -55.36 7.33
CA ARG A 504 30.62 -55.59 5.91
C ARG A 504 30.66 -54.27 5.14
N THR A 505 31.63 -54.12 4.25
CA THR A 505 31.72 -52.96 3.34
C THR A 505 31.82 -53.46 1.91
N MET A 506 30.77 -53.24 1.13
CA MET A 506 30.74 -53.43 -0.32
C MET A 506 30.84 -52.10 -1.06
N ARG A 507 30.70 -52.15 -2.39
CA ARG A 507 30.70 -50.95 -3.23
C ARG A 507 29.35 -50.22 -3.18
N ASP A 508 28.27 -50.98 -3.03
CA ASP A 508 26.87 -50.58 -3.11
C ASP A 508 26.10 -50.70 -1.77
N GLU A 509 26.71 -51.34 -0.78
CA GLU A 509 26.12 -51.58 0.54
C GLU A 509 27.18 -51.52 1.64
N VAL A 510 26.83 -50.95 2.79
CA VAL A 510 27.65 -51.00 4.01
C VAL A 510 26.78 -51.45 5.18
N ILE A 511 27.22 -52.48 5.89
CA ILE A 511 26.55 -53.00 7.09
C ILE A 511 27.38 -52.60 8.31
N CYS A 512 26.78 -51.79 9.18
CA CYS A 512 27.36 -51.33 10.43
C CYS A 512 26.39 -51.57 11.60
N GLY A 513 26.90 -51.46 12.82
CA GLY A 513 26.09 -51.44 14.02
C GLY A 513 26.53 -50.33 14.94
N GLY A 514 25.59 -49.78 15.68
CA GLY A 514 25.87 -48.68 16.59
C GLY A 514 24.72 -48.41 17.54
N GLU A 515 24.90 -47.35 18.31
CA GLU A 515 23.99 -46.93 19.37
C GLU A 515 23.28 -45.64 18.95
N VAL A 516 21.95 -45.63 19.04
CA VAL A 516 21.18 -44.41 18.78
C VAL A 516 21.41 -43.44 19.94
N THR A 517 22.05 -42.31 19.67
CA THR A 517 22.40 -41.31 20.69
C THR A 517 21.32 -40.24 20.86
N SER A 518 20.44 -40.06 19.87
CA SER A 518 19.32 -39.13 19.93
C SER A 518 18.25 -39.50 18.91
N GLY A 519 16.97 -39.32 19.25
CA GLY A 519 15.85 -39.50 18.34
C GLY A 519 15.58 -40.97 17.98
N LYS A 520 15.31 -41.25 16.70
CA LYS A 520 14.99 -42.60 16.21
C LYS A 520 15.64 -42.92 14.88
N VAL A 521 15.80 -44.22 14.60
CA VAL A 521 16.32 -44.73 13.34
C VAL A 521 15.30 -45.69 12.72
N ALA A 522 15.00 -45.50 11.44
CA ALA A 522 14.04 -46.29 10.67
C ALA A 522 14.57 -46.56 9.24
N PRO A 523 14.04 -47.59 8.55
CA PRO A 523 14.33 -47.80 7.12
C PRO A 523 13.86 -46.62 6.25
N ASN A 524 14.47 -46.45 5.07
CA ASN A 524 14.21 -45.39 4.07
C ASN A 524 14.51 -43.95 4.52
N LEU A 525 15.23 -43.77 5.63
CA LEU A 525 15.75 -42.47 6.02
C LEU A 525 17.02 -42.14 5.22
N LEU A 526 17.24 -40.86 4.94
CA LEU A 526 18.52 -40.37 4.44
C LEU A 526 19.48 -40.19 5.61
N VAL A 527 20.76 -40.44 5.35
CA VAL A 527 21.81 -40.45 6.37
C VAL A 527 22.98 -39.62 5.91
N ARG A 528 23.35 -38.64 6.73
CA ARG A 528 24.57 -37.87 6.59
C ARG A 528 25.65 -38.52 7.46
N VAL A 529 26.68 -39.05 6.80
CA VAL A 529 27.80 -39.70 7.47
C VAL A 529 28.85 -38.65 7.80
N LYS A 530 29.20 -38.49 9.07
CA LYS A 530 30.20 -37.53 9.54
C LYS A 530 31.34 -38.21 10.29
N ARG A 531 32.55 -37.68 10.12
CA ARG A 531 33.75 -38.06 10.90
C ARG A 531 34.43 -36.80 11.40
N GLY A 532 34.55 -36.66 12.72
CA GLY A 532 35.14 -35.47 13.34
C GLY A 532 34.42 -34.16 12.97
N GLY A 533 33.12 -34.23 12.65
CA GLY A 533 32.30 -33.08 12.23
C GLY A 533 32.24 -32.84 10.72
N GLU A 534 33.15 -33.42 9.92
CA GLU A 534 33.13 -33.28 8.46
C GLU A 534 32.21 -34.32 7.80
N GLN A 535 31.38 -33.88 6.84
CA GLN A 535 30.50 -34.75 6.07
C GLN A 535 31.30 -35.55 5.03
N LEU A 536 31.24 -36.87 5.12
CA LEU A 536 31.89 -37.80 4.20
C LEU A 536 30.99 -38.18 3.02
N ALA A 537 29.72 -38.46 3.30
CA ALA A 537 28.76 -38.93 2.30
C ALA A 537 27.31 -38.75 2.77
N GLU A 538 26.40 -38.78 1.81
CA GLU A 538 24.96 -38.94 2.02
C GLU A 538 24.53 -40.28 1.44
N VAL A 539 23.83 -41.08 2.25
CA VAL A 539 23.41 -42.46 1.92
C VAL A 539 21.99 -42.73 2.42
N GLU A 540 21.41 -43.87 2.07
CA GLU A 540 20.04 -44.23 2.45
C GLU A 540 20.04 -45.49 3.33
N VAL A 541 19.18 -45.54 4.35
CA VAL A 541 18.98 -46.74 5.17
C VAL A 541 18.15 -47.76 4.40
N ALA A 542 18.76 -48.86 4.00
CA ALA A 542 18.05 -49.96 3.33
C ALA A 542 17.30 -50.85 4.34
N ASN A 543 17.88 -51.12 5.50
CA ASN A 543 17.27 -51.96 6.52
C ASN A 543 17.81 -51.65 7.92
N VAL A 544 17.00 -51.88 8.95
CA VAL A 544 17.34 -51.72 10.37
C VAL A 544 17.04 -53.04 11.08
N GLN A 545 18.00 -53.54 11.85
CA GLN A 545 17.86 -54.79 12.59
C GLN A 545 18.14 -54.57 14.08
N ARG A 546 17.29 -55.17 14.93
CA ARG A 546 17.49 -55.24 16.38
C ARG A 546 17.55 -56.72 16.79
N GLN A 547 18.66 -57.15 17.40
CA GLN A 547 18.86 -58.55 17.83
C GLN A 547 18.59 -59.59 16.74
N GLN A 548 19.08 -59.33 15.51
CA GLN A 548 18.93 -60.19 14.32
C GLN A 548 17.50 -60.29 13.75
N GLN A 549 16.57 -59.45 14.19
CA GLN A 549 15.24 -59.31 13.61
C GLN A 549 15.08 -57.93 12.98
N GLU A 550 14.34 -57.84 11.87
CA GLU A 550 14.02 -56.55 11.25
C GLU A 550 13.17 -55.70 12.19
N ALA A 551 13.58 -54.44 12.35
CA ALA A 551 12.92 -53.48 13.21
C ALA A 551 12.33 -52.35 12.36
N LYS A 552 11.10 -51.95 12.67
CA LYS A 552 10.47 -50.80 12.02
C LYS A 552 11.14 -49.50 12.45
N GLU A 553 11.43 -49.37 13.74
CA GLU A 553 12.10 -48.22 14.33
C GLU A 553 12.94 -48.70 15.52
N VAL A 554 14.02 -47.99 15.80
CA VAL A 554 14.90 -48.16 16.96
C VAL A 554 15.08 -46.81 17.62
N PHE A 555 14.96 -46.74 18.95
CA PHE A 555 14.94 -45.49 19.70
C PHE A 555 16.26 -45.22 20.42
N GLU A 556 16.41 -43.99 20.90
CA GLU A 556 17.54 -43.53 21.72
C GLU A 556 17.92 -44.52 22.84
N GLY A 557 19.23 -44.78 22.97
CA GLY A 557 19.82 -45.71 23.93
C GLY A 557 19.79 -47.19 23.50
N GLU A 558 19.17 -47.52 22.37
CA GLU A 558 19.17 -48.88 21.84
C GLU A 558 20.31 -49.11 20.83
N MET A 559 20.80 -50.36 20.81
CA MET A 559 21.77 -50.84 19.81
C MET A 559 21.03 -51.45 18.60
N CYS A 560 21.45 -51.07 17.40
CA CYS A 560 20.94 -51.67 16.16
C CYS A 560 22.02 -51.92 15.11
N GLY A 561 21.70 -52.83 14.19
CA GLY A 561 22.42 -53.02 12.94
C GLY A 561 21.73 -52.26 11.81
N LEU A 562 22.50 -51.64 10.94
CA LEU A 562 22.02 -50.89 9.78
C LEU A 562 22.65 -51.44 8.51
N SER A 563 21.84 -51.59 7.47
CA SER A 563 22.31 -51.68 6.09
C SER A 563 22.11 -50.34 5.41
N LEU A 564 23.20 -49.74 4.94
CA LEU A 564 23.23 -48.47 4.23
C LEU A 564 23.50 -48.73 2.74
N ARG A 565 22.64 -48.21 1.88
CA ARG A 565 22.80 -48.28 0.42
C ARG A 565 23.67 -47.11 -0.05
N THR A 566 24.73 -47.41 -0.80
CA THR A 566 25.71 -46.41 -1.24
C THR A 566 25.92 -46.48 -2.75
N GLN A 567 26.23 -45.37 -3.41
CA GLN A 567 26.53 -45.37 -4.87
C GLN A 567 28.02 -45.54 -5.17
N LYS A 568 28.87 -45.25 -4.18
CA LYS A 568 30.33 -45.37 -4.21
C LYS A 568 30.79 -46.11 -2.97
N LYS A 569 32.00 -46.68 -3.01
CA LYS A 569 32.61 -47.37 -1.86
C LYS A 569 32.78 -46.38 -0.70
N LEU A 570 31.97 -46.51 0.33
CA LEU A 570 32.02 -45.73 1.56
C LEU A 570 32.84 -46.49 2.62
N GLN A 571 33.88 -45.87 3.16
CA GLN A 571 34.66 -46.45 4.27
C GLN A 571 34.24 -45.82 5.60
N LEU A 572 33.37 -46.50 6.31
CA LEU A 572 33.05 -46.17 7.70
C LEU A 572 34.21 -46.54 8.63
N ALA A 573 34.29 -45.85 9.76
CA ALA A 573 35.15 -46.18 10.89
C ALA A 573 34.31 -46.21 12.18
N ILE A 574 34.83 -46.91 13.20
CA ILE A 574 34.22 -46.86 14.54
C ILE A 574 34.38 -45.44 15.08
N GLY A 575 33.30 -44.90 15.66
CA GLY A 575 33.22 -43.52 16.12
C GLY A 575 32.70 -42.52 15.08
N ASP A 576 32.39 -42.96 13.85
CA ASP A 576 31.67 -42.11 12.88
C ASP A 576 30.24 -41.85 13.36
N THR A 577 29.73 -40.65 13.08
CA THR A 577 28.36 -40.23 13.43
C THR A 577 27.46 -40.33 12.19
N LEU A 578 26.30 -40.96 12.35
CA LEU A 578 25.24 -41.04 11.34
C LEU A 578 24.09 -40.15 11.78
N GLU A 579 23.82 -39.07 11.03
CA GLU A 579 22.68 -38.19 11.24
C GLU A 579 21.57 -38.55 10.26
N PHE A 580 20.41 -38.96 10.77
CA PHE A 580 19.27 -39.39 9.99
C PHE A 580 18.32 -38.22 9.78
N PHE A 581 17.83 -38.05 8.56
CA PHE A 581 16.90 -36.99 8.22
C PHE A 581 15.93 -37.43 7.12
N THR A 582 14.83 -36.69 7.00
CA THR A 582 13.87 -36.79 5.89
C THR A 582 13.92 -35.51 5.06
N ARG A 583 13.66 -35.62 3.75
CA ARG A 583 13.47 -34.48 2.85
C ARG A 583 12.02 -34.45 2.40
N GLU A 584 11.32 -33.38 2.72
CA GLU A 584 9.96 -33.14 2.24
C GLU A 584 9.92 -31.88 1.38
N LEU A 585 9.14 -31.92 0.30
CA LEU A 585 8.87 -30.75 -0.54
C LEU A 585 7.69 -30.00 0.07
N VAL A 586 7.95 -28.87 0.71
CA VAL A 586 6.94 -28.01 1.32
C VAL A 586 6.66 -26.84 0.38
N ARG A 587 5.37 -26.54 0.14
CA ARG A 587 4.99 -25.36 -0.67
C ARG A 587 5.38 -24.09 0.06
N ARG A 588 6.07 -23.19 -0.64
CA ARG A 588 6.46 -21.89 -0.11
C ARG A 588 5.26 -20.93 -0.13
N THR A 589 5.09 -20.18 0.95
CA THR A 589 4.06 -19.14 1.07
C THR A 589 4.72 -17.76 1.12
N LEU A 590 4.00 -16.73 0.70
CA LEU A 590 4.42 -15.34 0.83
C LEU A 590 4.04 -14.86 2.23
N ASN A 591 5.03 -14.40 3.00
CA ASN A 591 4.81 -13.92 4.36
C ASN A 591 4.01 -12.61 4.43
#